data_AF-A0A3Q3NLT9-F1
#
_entry.id   AF-A0A3Q3NLT9-F1
#
_cell.length_a   1.000
_cell.length_b   1.000
_cell.length_c   1.000
_cell.angle_alpha   90.00
_cell.angle_beta   90.00
_cell.angle_gamma   90.00
#
_symmetry.space_group_name_H-M   'P 1'
#
loop_
_entity.id
_entity.type
_entity.pdbx_description
1 polymer ?
#
loop_
_entity_poly.entity_id
_entity_poly.type
_entity_poly.pdbx_seq_one_letter_code
_entity_poly.pdbx_strand_id
1 'polypeptide(L)'
;KPGSGCQLHYSCCSGPVFLAALSFAYFAKALSGSYMKSTITQLERRFDIPSYLIGIIDGSFEIGNLLVIAFVSYFGAKLHRPKIIAIGCILMSFGTFLIAMPHFIIGRYKIETSVRASMNSTNSLSPCPASSPESNRAGCERESSISMWIYVFLGNVLRGIGETPVQPLGISYIDDYTQSENTALYIGCVQTISIIGPVFGYLLGSLCAKIYVDIGYVDMETVTITPADARWVGAWWLGYLITGAISLMSAVPFWFLPKSLPMPVDKHDTSCIPEQTRFIKDSPTMEHKFRPEEPANLHQMAKDFVPTLKNLLGNPVYILYLCVTIIQFNSLIGMVTYKPKYIEQHYGQSASKANFLMGMINIPAVALGMFSGGVVMKKYKLGVMGAAKFAFGTSLLGYFLSLFFLAMGCENSKVAGITVSYTGVEGLSYQERSLLSDCNSGCLCSKKEWDPVCGENGITYVSPCLAGCTSSSGSGRNTVFDNCRCVALADTHTGNLTATLGQCPTRDSCDNIFPYFLALSVLSSFIISLGGTPGFVLLIRCIKPELKSLALGIHTLATRTLAGIPAPIYFGAIIDTTCLKWGYKMCGGRGACRIYNTTAYRIAWWCTWGIFVLSWYVLDAFVWVFSR
;
A
#
# COMPACT_ATOMS: atom_id res chain seq x y z
N LYS A 1 20.51 46.82 -32.64
CA LYS A 1 20.35 45.40 -33.06
C LYS A 1 21.75 44.85 -33.29
N PRO A 2 22.15 43.66 -32.79
CA PRO A 2 21.34 42.51 -32.37
C PRO A 2 21.49 42.17 -30.87
N GLY A 3 20.42 41.66 -30.24
CA GLY A 3 20.43 41.25 -28.83
C GLY A 3 19.11 40.63 -28.37
N SER A 4 18.02 40.86 -29.11
CA SER A 4 16.68 40.37 -28.79
C SER A 4 16.33 38.99 -29.37
N GLY A 5 17.25 38.33 -30.09
CA GLY A 5 16.98 37.03 -30.74
C GLY A 5 17.11 35.80 -29.83
N CYS A 6 17.82 35.90 -28.70
CA CYS A 6 18.13 34.73 -27.86
C CYS A 6 17.17 34.52 -26.68
N GLN A 7 16.48 35.56 -26.21
CA GLN A 7 15.53 35.44 -25.09
C GLN A 7 14.16 34.88 -25.50
N LEU A 8 13.74 35.06 -26.76
CA LEU A 8 12.44 34.56 -27.23
C LEU A 8 12.40 33.01 -27.31
N HIS A 9 13.54 32.37 -27.62
CA HIS A 9 13.63 30.91 -27.73
C HIS A 9 13.53 30.20 -26.36
N TYR A 10 14.00 30.83 -25.29
CA TYR A 10 13.85 30.32 -23.91
C TYR A 10 12.42 30.48 -23.37
N SER A 11 11.65 31.44 -23.89
CA SER A 11 10.30 31.76 -23.41
C SER A 11 9.22 30.76 -23.86
N CYS A 12 9.43 30.05 -24.96
CA CYS A 12 8.43 29.11 -25.50
C CYS A 12 8.65 27.65 -25.06
N CYS A 13 9.90 27.27 -24.75
CA CYS A 13 10.26 25.88 -24.39
C CYS A 13 10.13 25.54 -22.90
N SER A 14 10.00 26.52 -22.01
CA SER A 14 10.22 26.31 -20.57
C SER A 14 8.98 25.85 -19.79
N GLY A 15 7.76 26.22 -20.22
CA GLY A 15 6.50 25.71 -19.65
C GLY A 15 6.28 24.21 -19.90
N PRO A 16 6.35 23.72 -21.15
CA PRO A 16 6.24 22.29 -21.45
C PRO A 16 7.31 21.44 -20.76
N VAL A 17 8.53 21.95 -20.62
CA VAL A 17 9.62 21.26 -19.92
C VAL A 17 9.34 21.14 -18.43
N PHE A 18 8.82 22.18 -17.77
CA PHE A 18 8.40 22.08 -16.37
C PHE A 18 7.26 21.07 -16.20
N LEU A 19 6.28 21.09 -17.10
CA LEU A 19 5.17 20.14 -17.06
C LEU A 19 5.66 18.69 -17.20
N ALA A 20 6.58 18.44 -18.13
CA ALA A 20 7.17 17.11 -18.32
C ALA A 20 7.98 16.68 -17.08
N ALA A 21 8.79 17.58 -16.52
CA ALA A 21 9.55 17.32 -15.30
C ALA A 21 8.65 17.01 -14.10
N LEU A 22 7.59 17.81 -13.90
CA LEU A 22 6.62 17.59 -12.83
C LEU A 22 5.85 16.29 -13.02
N SER A 23 5.43 15.99 -14.24
CA SER A 23 4.76 14.73 -14.57
C SER A 23 5.66 13.53 -14.26
N PHE A 24 6.95 13.62 -14.59
CA PHE A 24 7.91 12.56 -14.30
C PHE A 24 8.16 12.40 -12.78
N ALA A 25 8.20 13.50 -12.02
CA ALA A 25 8.28 13.44 -10.56
C ALA A 25 7.03 12.82 -9.92
N TYR A 26 5.83 13.12 -10.46
CA TYR A 26 4.57 12.51 -10.03
C TYR A 26 4.52 11.01 -10.35
N PHE A 27 5.00 10.62 -11.53
CA PHE A 27 5.18 9.22 -11.87
C PHE A 27 6.13 8.52 -10.87
N ALA A 28 7.31 9.09 -10.64
CA ALA A 28 8.32 8.52 -9.75
C ALA A 28 7.81 8.35 -8.30
N LYS A 29 7.17 9.38 -7.72
CA LYS A 29 6.63 9.31 -6.36
C LYS A 29 5.53 8.25 -6.23
N ALA A 30 4.65 8.15 -7.24
CA ALA A 30 3.51 7.24 -7.18
C ALA A 30 3.94 5.78 -7.42
N LEU A 31 4.92 5.57 -8.31
CA LEU A 31 5.60 4.29 -8.52
C LEU A 31 6.32 3.79 -7.26
N SER A 32 7.05 4.67 -6.56
CA SER A 32 7.72 4.33 -5.30
C SER A 32 6.71 3.97 -4.19
N GLY A 33 5.61 4.73 -4.09
CA GLY A 33 4.56 4.48 -3.10
C GLY A 33 3.82 3.16 -3.30
N SER A 34 3.50 2.77 -4.54
CA SER A 34 2.87 1.47 -4.80
C SER A 34 3.86 0.31 -4.67
N TYR A 35 5.14 0.52 -4.97
CA TYR A 35 6.17 -0.49 -4.74
C TYR A 35 6.27 -0.86 -3.26
N MET A 36 6.26 0.12 -2.34
CA MET A 36 6.22 -0.12 -0.88
C MET A 36 5.10 -1.10 -0.51
N LYS A 37 3.86 -0.80 -0.95
CA LYS A 37 2.69 -1.64 -0.68
C LYS A 37 2.82 -3.05 -1.28
N SER A 38 3.42 -3.17 -2.46
CA SER A 38 3.65 -4.48 -3.10
C SER A 38 4.66 -5.37 -2.37
N THR A 39 5.54 -4.78 -1.53
CA THR A 39 6.59 -5.51 -0.80
C THR A 39 6.24 -5.86 0.65
N ILE A 40 5.03 -5.51 1.12
CA ILE A 40 4.57 -5.73 2.50
C ILE A 40 4.87 -7.14 3.00
N THR A 41 4.42 -8.17 2.28
CA THR A 41 4.60 -9.57 2.72
C THR A 41 6.07 -10.02 2.70
N GLN A 42 6.89 -9.38 1.86
CA GLN A 42 8.33 -9.65 1.79
C GLN A 42 9.07 -9.05 2.99
N LEU A 43 8.70 -7.84 3.39
CA LEU A 43 9.26 -7.18 4.58
C LEU A 43 8.84 -7.90 5.86
N GLU A 44 7.58 -8.35 5.96
CA GLU A 44 7.09 -9.18 7.08
C GLU A 44 7.97 -10.41 7.28
N ARG A 45 8.17 -11.17 6.19
CA ARG A 45 8.95 -12.41 6.22
C ARG A 45 10.43 -12.17 6.45
N ARG A 46 11.02 -11.13 5.84
CA ARG A 46 12.45 -10.83 5.99
C ARG A 46 12.81 -10.38 7.40
N PHE A 47 12.00 -9.53 8.01
CA PHE A 47 12.27 -8.99 9.35
C PHE A 47 11.59 -9.77 10.46
N ASP A 48 10.81 -10.79 10.11
CA ASP A 48 10.00 -11.61 11.01
C ASP A 48 9.16 -10.72 11.94
N ILE A 49 8.33 -9.87 11.34
CA ILE A 49 7.49 -8.90 12.04
C ILE A 49 5.99 -9.10 11.77
N PRO A 50 5.12 -8.79 12.75
CA PRO A 50 3.68 -8.86 12.62
C PRO A 50 3.13 -7.78 11.68
N SER A 51 1.93 -8.00 11.14
CA SER A 51 1.31 -7.12 10.14
C SER A 51 1.04 -5.72 10.69
N TYR A 52 0.66 -5.57 11.97
CA TYR A 52 0.43 -4.25 12.56
C TYR A 52 1.69 -3.37 12.53
N LEU A 53 2.88 -3.97 12.67
CA LEU A 53 4.15 -3.24 12.68
C LEU A 53 4.53 -2.78 11.27
N ILE A 54 4.21 -3.57 10.24
CA ILE A 54 4.29 -3.09 8.86
C ILE A 54 3.30 -1.97 8.60
N GLY A 55 2.10 -2.03 9.18
CA GLY A 55 1.16 -0.92 9.14
C GLY A 55 1.75 0.39 9.68
N ILE A 56 2.53 0.31 10.77
CA ILE A 56 3.26 1.47 11.31
C ILE A 56 4.34 1.94 10.31
N ILE A 57 5.06 1.01 9.69
CA ILE A 57 6.07 1.34 8.67
C ILE A 57 5.43 2.02 7.45
N ASP A 58 4.33 1.52 6.91
CA ASP A 58 3.61 2.14 5.78
C ASP A 58 3.09 3.54 6.16
N GLY A 59 2.44 3.65 7.33
CA GLY A 59 1.92 4.92 7.86
C GLY A 59 3.00 5.96 8.18
N SER A 60 4.25 5.56 8.39
CA SER A 60 5.36 6.48 8.66
C SER A 60 5.67 7.46 7.51
N PHE A 61 5.28 7.11 6.29
CA PHE A 61 5.32 8.04 5.14
C PHE A 61 4.47 9.29 5.40
N GLU A 62 3.26 9.10 5.92
CA GLU A 62 2.34 10.19 6.23
C GLU A 62 2.89 11.02 7.39
N ILE A 63 3.48 10.37 8.39
CA ILE A 63 4.17 11.06 9.50
C ILE A 63 5.25 11.99 8.93
N GLY A 64 6.10 11.50 8.02
CA GLY A 64 7.13 12.31 7.38
C GLY A 64 6.57 13.51 6.61
N ASN A 65 5.47 13.31 5.88
CA ASN A 65 4.82 14.38 5.12
C ASN A 65 4.28 15.49 6.05
N LEU A 66 3.56 15.08 7.11
CA LEU A 66 2.96 16.01 8.09
C LEU A 66 3.99 16.89 8.81
N LEU A 67 5.20 16.38 9.06
CA LEU A 67 6.26 17.13 9.73
C LEU A 67 6.69 18.41 8.99
N VAL A 68 6.62 18.39 7.66
CA VAL A 68 7.18 19.47 6.82
C VAL A 68 6.16 20.18 5.93
N ILE A 69 4.94 19.65 5.77
CA ILE A 69 3.94 20.19 4.83
C ILE A 69 3.57 21.64 5.13
N ALA A 70 3.40 22.02 6.40
CA ALA A 70 3.07 23.39 6.78
C ALA A 70 4.22 24.35 6.44
N PHE A 71 5.46 23.95 6.75
CA PHE A 71 6.66 24.73 6.49
C PHE A 71 6.89 24.91 4.98
N VAL A 72 6.81 23.83 4.21
CA VAL A 72 7.03 23.83 2.77
C VAL A 72 5.94 24.61 2.03
N SER A 73 4.68 24.49 2.45
CA SER A 73 3.57 25.21 1.80
C SER A 73 3.65 26.72 2.01
N TYR A 74 4.08 27.19 3.19
CA TYR A 74 4.19 28.61 3.49
C TYR A 74 5.49 29.25 2.99
N PHE A 75 6.64 28.67 3.37
CA PHE A 75 7.95 29.24 3.05
C PHE A 75 8.45 28.81 1.67
N GLY A 76 8.14 27.58 1.24
CA GLY A 76 8.59 27.06 -0.05
C GLY A 76 8.02 27.84 -1.24
N ALA A 77 6.80 28.38 -1.11
CA ALA A 77 6.17 29.20 -2.15
C ALA A 77 6.89 30.53 -2.41
N LYS A 78 7.60 31.07 -1.41
CA LYS A 78 8.35 32.34 -1.48
C LYS A 78 9.80 32.17 -1.95
N LEU A 79 10.28 30.92 -1.95
CA LEU A 79 11.64 30.56 -2.34
C LEU A 79 11.66 30.06 -3.79
N HIS A 80 12.81 29.59 -4.25
CA HIS A 80 12.98 29.08 -5.62
C HIS A 80 12.28 27.72 -5.78
N ARG A 81 10.97 27.74 -6.09
CA ARG A 81 10.09 26.54 -6.07
C ARG A 81 10.66 25.33 -6.83
N PRO A 82 11.15 25.45 -8.09
CA PRO A 82 11.76 24.30 -8.78
C PRO A 82 12.92 23.65 -8.01
N LYS A 83 13.82 24.43 -7.41
CA LYS A 83 14.97 23.90 -6.65
C LYS A 83 14.52 23.19 -5.37
N ILE A 84 13.46 23.65 -4.71
CA ILE A 84 12.91 22.97 -3.54
C ILE A 84 12.27 21.64 -3.94
N ILE A 85 11.57 21.59 -5.07
CA ILE A 85 11.06 20.33 -5.64
C ILE A 85 12.23 19.38 -5.92
N ALA A 86 13.32 19.88 -6.52
CA ALA A 86 14.51 19.09 -6.79
C ALA A 86 15.14 18.50 -5.52
N ILE A 87 15.30 19.31 -4.46
CA ILE A 87 15.78 18.87 -3.15
C ILE A 87 14.84 17.81 -2.55
N GLY A 88 13.52 18.00 -2.68
CA GLY A 88 12.53 17.01 -2.28
C GLY A 88 12.69 15.67 -2.98
N CYS A 89 12.86 15.67 -4.32
CA CYS A 89 13.11 14.47 -5.10
C CYS A 89 14.41 13.75 -4.71
N ILE A 90 15.48 14.50 -4.42
CA ILE A 90 16.75 13.93 -3.93
C ILE A 90 16.55 13.29 -2.55
N LEU A 91 15.86 13.97 -1.64
CA LEU A 91 15.58 13.47 -0.30
C LEU A 91 14.70 12.22 -0.34
N MET A 92 13.70 12.21 -1.22
CA MET A 92 12.83 11.07 -1.48
C MET A 92 13.65 9.86 -1.98
N SER A 93 14.58 10.09 -2.92
CA SER A 93 15.50 9.07 -3.41
C SER A 93 16.40 8.51 -2.31
N PHE A 94 17.01 9.39 -1.50
CA PHE A 94 17.83 8.94 -0.38
C PHE A 94 17.02 8.12 0.65
N GLY A 95 15.78 8.53 0.95
CA GLY A 95 14.85 7.73 1.75
C GLY A 95 14.58 6.34 1.18
N THR A 96 14.38 6.22 -0.14
CA THR A 96 14.22 4.92 -0.81
C THR A 96 15.46 4.04 -0.77
N PHE A 97 16.66 4.61 -0.92
CA PHE A 97 17.91 3.85 -0.76
C PHE A 97 18.13 3.40 0.69
N LEU A 98 17.74 4.22 1.66
CA LEU A 98 17.78 3.86 3.07
C LEU A 98 16.86 2.67 3.39
N ILE A 99 15.71 2.55 2.72
CA ILE A 99 14.84 1.37 2.83
C ILE A 99 15.55 0.11 2.31
N ALA A 100 16.33 0.20 1.22
CA ALA A 100 17.07 -0.94 0.66
C ALA A 100 18.30 -1.33 1.50
N MET A 101 18.86 -0.39 2.27
CA MET A 101 20.11 -0.54 3.02
C MET A 101 20.20 -1.80 3.90
N PRO A 102 19.15 -2.22 4.64
CA PRO A 102 19.23 -3.40 5.50
C PRO A 102 19.59 -4.69 4.77
N HIS A 103 19.26 -4.82 3.48
CA HIS A 103 19.66 -6.02 2.73
C HIS A 103 21.18 -6.17 2.64
N PHE A 104 21.92 -5.06 2.53
CA PHE A 104 23.38 -5.06 2.41
C PHE A 104 24.09 -5.17 3.77
N ILE A 105 23.41 -4.80 4.85
CA ILE A 105 23.95 -4.89 6.21
C ILE A 105 23.66 -6.26 6.82
N ILE A 106 22.44 -6.75 6.63
CA ILE A 106 22.01 -8.06 7.15
C ILE A 106 22.62 -9.13 6.27
N GLY A 107 23.24 -10.13 6.88
CA GLY A 107 23.74 -11.30 6.15
C GLY A 107 22.64 -12.04 5.35
N ARG A 108 23.06 -13.11 4.69
CA ARG A 108 22.20 -13.95 3.85
C ARG A 108 20.92 -14.37 4.58
N TYR A 109 19.83 -14.42 3.85
CA TYR A 109 18.57 -14.98 4.34
C TYR A 109 18.77 -16.47 4.67
N LYS A 110 18.62 -16.81 5.94
CA LYS A 110 18.66 -18.20 6.39
C LYS A 110 17.23 -18.72 6.38
N ILE A 111 16.94 -19.67 5.49
CA ILE A 111 15.68 -20.41 5.52
C ILE A 111 15.72 -21.32 6.76
N GLU A 112 14.67 -21.31 7.57
CA GLU A 112 14.48 -22.32 8.61
C GLU A 112 14.29 -23.67 7.93
N THR A 113 15.30 -24.54 8.02
CA THR A 113 15.25 -25.92 7.53
C THR A 113 15.47 -26.90 8.67
N SER A 114 14.56 -27.86 8.77
CA SER A 114 14.58 -28.89 9.82
C SER A 114 15.66 -29.95 9.61
N VAL A 115 16.16 -30.06 8.39
CA VAL A 115 17.18 -31.03 8.01
C VAL A 115 18.56 -30.45 8.30
N ARG A 116 19.20 -30.96 9.36
CA ARG A 116 20.54 -30.53 9.78
C ARG A 116 21.60 -31.42 9.16
N ALA A 117 22.61 -30.82 8.55
CA ALA A 117 23.85 -31.53 8.25
C ALA A 117 24.53 -31.90 9.57
N SER A 118 24.62 -33.19 9.89
CA SER A 118 25.48 -33.63 11.00
C SER A 118 26.94 -33.44 10.56
N MET A 119 27.73 -32.69 11.33
CA MET A 119 29.11 -32.34 10.96
C MET A 119 30.08 -33.55 10.91
N ASN A 120 29.62 -34.77 11.20
CA ASN A 120 30.45 -35.96 11.28
C ASN A 120 29.95 -37.17 10.44
N SER A 121 29.04 -36.99 9.49
CA SER A 121 28.68 -38.09 8.58
C SER A 121 28.40 -37.60 7.17
N THR A 122 29.23 -38.04 6.24
CA THR A 122 28.94 -38.03 4.81
C THR A 122 27.59 -38.70 4.55
N ASN A 123 26.60 -37.89 4.13
CA ASN A 123 25.36 -38.26 3.44
C ASN A 123 24.11 -38.75 4.22
N SER A 124 23.95 -38.52 5.53
CA SER A 124 22.63 -38.69 6.16
C SER A 124 22.15 -37.42 6.88
N LEU A 125 21.38 -36.61 6.16
CA LEU A 125 20.59 -35.50 6.69
C LEU A 125 19.38 -36.12 7.43
N SER A 126 19.43 -36.26 8.76
CA SER A 126 18.34 -36.88 9.52
C SER A 126 17.28 -35.84 9.92
N PRO A 127 16.01 -35.96 9.49
CA PRO A 127 14.95 -35.02 9.87
C PRO A 127 14.46 -35.19 11.32
N CYS A 128 14.82 -36.30 11.96
CA CYS A 128 14.45 -36.65 13.33
C CYS A 128 15.66 -36.51 14.28
N PRO A 129 15.78 -35.42 15.06
CA PRO A 129 16.89 -35.22 15.98
C PRO A 129 16.76 -36.11 17.22
N ALA A 130 17.87 -36.75 17.59
CA ALA A 130 18.00 -37.57 18.80
C ALA A 130 18.33 -36.76 20.07
N SER A 131 18.77 -35.51 19.93
CA SER A 131 19.11 -34.60 21.04
C SER A 131 18.34 -33.28 20.93
N SER A 132 18.00 -32.68 22.07
CA SER A 132 17.38 -31.36 22.10
C SER A 132 18.35 -30.31 21.53
N PRO A 133 17.86 -29.30 20.79
CA PRO A 133 18.73 -28.22 20.32
C PRO A 133 19.27 -27.46 21.54
N GLU A 134 20.60 -27.43 21.68
CA GLU A 134 21.26 -26.50 22.60
C GLU A 134 20.78 -25.08 22.29
N SER A 135 20.09 -24.48 23.24
CA SER A 135 19.73 -23.06 23.20
C SER A 135 21.02 -22.27 23.40
N ASN A 136 21.72 -21.96 22.32
CA ASN A 136 22.82 -20.99 22.34
C ASN A 136 22.27 -19.59 22.66
N ARG A 137 21.98 -19.35 23.94
CA ARG A 137 21.53 -18.04 24.48
C ARG A 137 22.60 -16.96 24.34
N ALA A 138 23.86 -17.34 24.09
CA ALA A 138 24.98 -16.42 23.91
C ALA A 138 24.87 -15.51 22.66
N GLY A 139 23.99 -15.82 21.70
CA GLY A 139 23.78 -15.00 20.51
C GLY A 139 22.84 -13.80 20.70
N CYS A 140 22.07 -13.77 21.80
CA CYS A 140 21.00 -12.79 21.97
C CYS A 140 21.43 -11.41 22.45
N GLU A 141 22.66 -11.27 22.96
CA GLU A 141 23.21 -9.98 23.37
C GLU A 141 23.65 -9.10 22.19
N ARG A 142 23.90 -9.68 21.00
CA ARG A 142 24.26 -8.92 19.78
C ARG A 142 23.07 -8.59 18.87
N GLU A 143 22.00 -9.37 18.94
CA GLU A 143 20.79 -9.19 18.10
C GLU A 143 19.85 -8.10 18.63
N SER A 144 20.12 -7.58 19.84
CA SER A 144 19.40 -6.47 20.49
C SER A 144 19.88 -5.07 20.07
N SER A 145 20.96 -4.92 19.30
CA SER A 145 21.61 -3.61 19.16
C SER A 145 20.96 -2.63 18.17
N ILE A 146 20.16 -3.05 17.18
CA ILE A 146 19.22 -2.21 16.39
C ILE A 146 18.32 -3.17 15.60
N SER A 147 17.01 -3.07 15.79
CA SER A 147 16.08 -3.78 14.92
C SER A 147 16.14 -3.19 13.50
N MET A 148 16.61 -3.96 12.53
CA MET A 148 16.89 -3.47 11.17
C MET A 148 15.68 -2.93 10.41
N TRP A 149 14.46 -3.27 10.81
CA TRP A 149 13.23 -2.67 10.27
C TRP A 149 13.14 -1.15 10.54
N ILE A 150 13.89 -0.61 11.52
CA ILE A 150 13.97 0.83 11.81
C ILE A 150 14.51 1.62 10.61
N TYR A 151 15.42 1.06 9.81
CA TYR A 151 15.90 1.71 8.59
C TYR A 151 14.79 1.84 7.54
N VAL A 152 13.91 0.83 7.44
CA VAL A 152 12.74 0.87 6.55
C VAL A 152 11.77 1.95 7.02
N PHE A 153 11.52 2.01 8.33
CA PHE A 153 10.69 3.06 8.94
C PHE A 153 11.28 4.45 8.66
N LEU A 154 12.54 4.69 9.00
CA LEU A 154 13.18 5.99 8.82
C LEU A 154 13.29 6.40 7.35
N GLY A 155 13.59 5.45 6.47
CA GLY A 155 13.62 5.68 5.04
C GLY A 155 12.25 6.05 4.47
N ASN A 156 11.16 5.46 4.96
CA ASN A 156 9.81 5.80 4.52
C ASN A 156 9.33 7.15 5.09
N VAL A 157 9.71 7.52 6.32
CA VAL A 157 9.55 8.89 6.85
C VAL A 157 10.26 9.89 5.94
N LEU A 158 11.52 9.62 5.59
CA LEU A 158 12.33 10.51 4.75
C LEU A 158 11.76 10.64 3.33
N ARG A 159 11.21 9.54 2.80
CA ARG A 159 10.43 9.54 1.55
C ARG A 159 9.22 10.48 1.64
N GLY A 160 8.50 10.48 2.76
CA GLY A 160 7.38 11.39 3.02
C GLY A 160 7.80 12.87 3.07
N ILE A 161 8.91 13.16 3.74
CA ILE A 161 9.49 14.51 3.78
C ILE A 161 9.84 14.98 2.36
N GLY A 162 10.50 14.14 1.56
CA GLY A 162 10.92 14.46 0.20
C GLY A 162 9.75 14.64 -0.79
N GLU A 163 8.66 13.91 -0.61
CA GLU A 163 7.45 14.01 -1.46
C GLU A 163 6.68 15.32 -1.25
N THR A 164 6.74 15.85 -0.03
CA THR A 164 5.95 16.99 0.43
C THR A 164 6.00 18.23 -0.49
N PRO A 165 7.17 18.72 -0.97
CA PRO A 165 7.23 19.88 -1.86
C PRO A 165 6.69 19.65 -3.27
N VAL A 166 6.68 18.40 -3.77
CA VAL A 166 6.43 18.10 -5.19
C VAL A 166 5.06 18.58 -5.65
N GLN A 167 4.03 18.27 -4.86
CA GLN A 167 2.65 18.57 -5.21
C GLN A 167 2.25 20.05 -5.00
N PRO A 168 2.35 20.64 -3.79
CA PRO A 168 1.91 22.02 -3.57
C PRO A 168 2.74 23.04 -4.37
N LEU A 169 4.07 22.87 -4.44
CA LEU A 169 4.92 23.79 -5.19
C LEU A 169 4.85 23.56 -6.70
N GLY A 170 4.66 22.30 -7.13
CA GLY A 170 4.51 21.96 -8.54
C GLY A 170 3.25 22.56 -9.14
N ILE A 171 2.10 22.36 -8.48
CA ILE A 171 0.81 22.86 -8.98
C ILE A 171 0.76 24.39 -8.93
N SER A 172 1.23 25.02 -7.84
CA SER A 172 1.28 26.49 -7.76
C SER A 172 2.21 27.11 -8.81
N TYR A 173 3.31 26.43 -9.18
CA TYR A 173 4.18 26.91 -10.25
C TYR A 173 3.49 26.81 -11.62
N ILE A 174 2.72 25.74 -11.89
CA ILE A 174 1.93 25.69 -13.14
C ILE A 174 0.92 26.84 -13.18
N ASP A 175 0.15 27.01 -12.12
CA ASP A 175 -0.92 28.03 -12.05
C ASP A 175 -0.42 29.46 -12.28
N ASP A 176 0.71 29.82 -11.69
CA ASP A 176 1.28 31.17 -11.83
C ASP A 176 1.72 31.47 -13.27
N TYR A 177 2.27 30.48 -13.97
CA TYR A 177 2.96 30.69 -15.26
C TYR A 177 2.19 30.23 -16.49
N THR A 178 1.01 29.64 -16.34
CA THR A 178 0.14 29.29 -17.47
C THR A 178 -1.06 30.21 -17.57
N GLN A 179 -1.61 30.36 -18.78
CA GLN A 179 -2.90 31.04 -18.96
C GLN A 179 -3.97 30.21 -18.22
N SER A 180 -4.91 30.90 -17.56
CA SER A 180 -5.97 30.28 -16.74
C SER A 180 -6.78 29.23 -17.50
N GLU A 181 -6.92 29.37 -18.82
CA GLU A 181 -7.60 28.42 -19.70
C GLU A 181 -6.83 27.08 -19.85
N ASN A 182 -5.50 27.11 -19.80
CA ASN A 182 -4.62 25.94 -20.00
C ASN A 182 -4.19 25.28 -18.68
N THR A 183 -4.24 26.00 -17.56
CA THR A 183 -3.85 25.47 -16.23
C THR A 183 -4.61 24.19 -15.88
N ALA A 184 -5.93 24.17 -16.06
CA ALA A 184 -6.76 23.02 -15.72
C ALA A 184 -6.40 21.77 -16.53
N LEU A 185 -6.04 21.95 -17.81
CA LEU A 185 -5.61 20.86 -18.70
C LEU A 185 -4.25 20.29 -18.24
N TYR A 186 -3.29 21.15 -17.91
CA TYR A 186 -1.97 20.73 -17.44
C TYR A 186 -2.01 20.01 -16.09
N ILE A 187 -2.80 20.51 -15.13
CA ILE A 187 -3.03 19.82 -13.86
C ILE A 187 -3.66 18.44 -14.11
N GLY A 188 -4.64 18.37 -15.03
CA GLY A 188 -5.25 17.10 -15.46
C GLY A 188 -4.21 16.09 -15.98
N CYS A 189 -3.32 16.50 -16.87
CA CYS A 189 -2.26 15.65 -17.41
C CYS A 189 -1.33 15.10 -16.32
N VAL A 190 -0.87 15.95 -15.39
CA VAL A 190 0.00 15.55 -14.27
C VAL A 190 -0.69 14.49 -13.41
N GLN A 191 -1.97 14.70 -13.08
CA GLN A 191 -2.73 13.76 -12.26
C GLN A 191 -2.98 12.43 -12.98
N THR A 192 -3.23 12.43 -14.29
CA THR A 192 -3.34 11.18 -15.06
C THR A 192 -2.04 10.39 -15.06
N ILE A 193 -0.89 11.05 -15.23
CA ILE A 193 0.42 10.38 -15.16
C ILE A 193 0.70 9.82 -13.76
N SER A 194 0.20 10.51 -12.72
CA SER A 194 0.25 10.00 -11.34
C SER A 194 -0.50 8.68 -11.15
N ILE A 195 -1.53 8.39 -11.96
CA ILE A 195 -2.30 7.13 -11.90
C ILE A 195 -1.56 5.98 -12.61
N ILE A 196 -0.69 6.30 -13.57
CA ILE A 196 0.15 5.31 -14.26
C ILE A 196 1.24 4.77 -13.34
N GLY A 197 1.81 5.61 -12.46
CA GLY A 197 2.86 5.20 -11.50
C GLY A 197 2.50 3.94 -10.69
N PRO A 198 1.32 3.87 -10.06
CA PRO A 198 0.87 2.70 -9.32
C PRO A 198 0.91 1.37 -10.10
N VAL A 199 0.51 1.38 -11.38
CA VAL A 199 0.56 0.20 -12.26
C VAL A 199 1.98 -0.33 -12.36
N PHE A 200 2.93 0.55 -12.68
CA PHE A 200 4.35 0.17 -12.81
C PHE A 200 4.98 -0.24 -11.48
N GLY A 201 4.63 0.36 -10.36
CA GLY A 201 5.18 -0.05 -9.06
C GLY A 201 4.69 -1.43 -8.61
N TYR A 202 3.42 -1.79 -8.85
CA TYR A 202 2.95 -3.16 -8.59
C TYR A 202 3.53 -4.19 -9.57
N LEU A 203 3.73 -3.82 -10.84
CA LEU A 203 4.44 -4.67 -11.81
C LEU A 203 5.89 -4.92 -11.41
N LEU A 204 6.61 -3.87 -11.01
CA LEU A 204 7.96 -3.98 -10.47
C LEU A 204 7.98 -4.85 -9.21
N GLY A 205 6.99 -4.69 -8.33
CA GLY A 205 6.75 -5.53 -7.16
C GLY A 205 6.56 -7.00 -7.52
N SER A 206 5.78 -7.29 -8.56
CA SER A 206 5.57 -8.64 -9.07
C SER A 206 6.87 -9.28 -9.57
N LEU A 207 7.65 -8.54 -10.36
CA LEU A 207 8.94 -9.00 -10.88
C LEU A 207 9.93 -9.28 -9.74
N CYS A 208 10.08 -8.33 -8.81
CA CYS A 208 10.98 -8.47 -7.66
C CYS A 208 10.55 -9.62 -6.73
N ALA A 209 9.24 -9.81 -6.51
CA ALA A 209 8.72 -10.89 -5.67
C ALA A 209 8.99 -12.28 -6.26
N LYS A 210 9.13 -12.41 -7.59
CA LYS A 210 9.43 -13.68 -8.27
C LYS A 210 10.91 -14.07 -8.15
N ILE A 211 11.80 -13.10 -7.96
CA ILE A 211 13.25 -13.31 -7.86
C ILE A 211 13.61 -13.55 -6.39
N TYR A 212 14.40 -14.58 -6.08
CA TYR A 212 14.83 -14.86 -4.71
C TYR A 212 15.70 -13.74 -4.12
N VAL A 213 15.55 -13.46 -2.82
CA VAL A 213 16.18 -12.32 -2.14
C VAL A 213 17.71 -12.23 -2.29
N ASP A 214 18.41 -13.37 -2.25
CA ASP A 214 19.88 -13.44 -2.32
C ASP A 214 20.36 -13.88 -3.71
N ILE A 215 19.73 -13.34 -4.77
CA ILE A 215 20.11 -13.62 -6.15
C ILE A 215 21.61 -13.34 -6.40
N GLY A 216 22.28 -14.28 -7.08
CA GLY A 216 23.71 -14.19 -7.39
C GLY A 216 24.64 -14.65 -6.27
N TYR A 217 24.13 -14.89 -5.04
CA TYR A 217 24.92 -15.39 -3.91
C TYR A 217 24.60 -16.84 -3.52
N VAL A 218 23.45 -17.36 -3.96
CA VAL A 218 22.97 -18.73 -3.68
C VAL A 218 22.62 -19.40 -5.00
N ASP A 219 23.01 -20.66 -5.14
CA ASP A 219 22.59 -21.48 -6.27
C ASP A 219 21.12 -21.85 -6.13
N MET A 220 20.31 -21.48 -7.13
CA MET A 220 18.87 -21.72 -7.13
C MET A 220 18.53 -23.21 -7.08
N GLU A 221 19.42 -24.09 -7.55
CA GLU A 221 19.20 -25.54 -7.49
C GLU A 221 19.23 -26.08 -6.04
N THR A 222 19.92 -25.39 -5.14
CA THR A 222 19.99 -25.75 -3.71
C THR A 222 18.81 -25.23 -2.89
N VAL A 223 18.02 -24.31 -3.44
CA VAL A 223 16.88 -23.71 -2.74
C VAL A 223 15.68 -24.67 -2.76
N THR A 224 15.23 -25.08 -1.58
CA THR A 224 14.14 -26.06 -1.40
C THR A 224 12.73 -25.46 -1.51
N ILE A 225 12.60 -24.13 -1.53
CA ILE A 225 11.32 -23.41 -1.46
C ILE A 225 10.92 -22.79 -2.81
N THR A 226 9.61 -22.59 -3.02
CA THR A 226 9.05 -21.97 -4.23
C THR A 226 8.42 -20.61 -3.92
N PRO A 227 8.15 -19.74 -4.92
CA PRO A 227 7.47 -18.45 -4.71
C PRO A 227 6.07 -18.52 -4.08
N ALA A 228 5.48 -19.71 -3.97
CA ALA A 228 4.21 -19.94 -3.28
C ALA A 228 4.39 -20.28 -1.78
N ASP A 229 5.61 -20.63 -1.34
CA ASP A 229 5.90 -20.97 0.06
C ASP A 229 5.86 -19.70 0.95
N ALA A 230 5.24 -19.80 2.12
CA ALA A 230 5.16 -18.72 3.11
C ALA A 230 6.52 -18.24 3.66
N ARG A 231 7.60 -18.99 3.41
CA ARG A 231 8.98 -18.61 3.74
C ARG A 231 9.69 -17.89 2.60
N TRP A 232 9.12 -17.86 1.40
CA TRP A 232 9.73 -17.19 0.26
C TRP A 232 9.80 -15.68 0.47
N VAL A 233 11.02 -15.16 0.34
CA VAL A 233 11.33 -13.74 0.32
C VAL A 233 11.90 -13.40 -1.04
N GLY A 234 11.21 -12.53 -1.76
CA GLY A 234 11.65 -12.00 -3.03
C GLY A 234 12.68 -10.88 -2.86
N ALA A 235 13.30 -10.46 -3.96
CA ALA A 235 14.29 -9.39 -4.03
C ALA A 235 13.68 -7.98 -3.82
N TRP A 236 13.07 -7.76 -2.65
CA TRP A 236 12.38 -6.53 -2.28
C TRP A 236 13.29 -5.29 -2.29
N TRP A 237 14.59 -5.45 -2.06
CA TRP A 237 15.57 -4.36 -2.06
C TRP A 237 15.83 -3.82 -3.47
N LEU A 238 15.73 -4.67 -4.49
CA LEU A 238 16.08 -4.32 -5.87
C LEU A 238 15.17 -3.24 -6.43
N GLY A 239 13.86 -3.36 -6.21
CA GLY A 239 12.94 -2.33 -6.70
C GLY A 239 13.06 -1.02 -5.93
N TYR A 240 13.49 -1.02 -4.66
CA TYR A 240 13.82 0.23 -3.96
C TYR A 240 15.01 0.95 -4.59
N LEU A 241 16.04 0.22 -5.05
CA LEU A 241 17.14 0.82 -5.82
C LEU A 241 16.66 1.41 -7.15
N ILE A 242 15.82 0.67 -7.89
CA ILE A 242 15.28 1.12 -9.18
C ILE A 242 14.39 2.36 -9.00
N THR A 243 13.44 2.31 -8.06
CA THR A 243 12.53 3.42 -7.76
C THR A 243 13.28 4.64 -7.20
N GLY A 244 14.34 4.42 -6.41
CA GLY A 244 15.21 5.47 -5.90
C GLY A 244 16.05 6.14 -7.00
N ALA A 245 16.58 5.37 -7.94
CA ALA A 245 17.28 5.90 -9.11
C ALA A 245 16.35 6.73 -10.01
N ILE A 246 15.14 6.24 -10.30
CA ILE A 246 14.12 6.99 -11.06
C ILE A 246 13.77 8.30 -10.35
N SER A 247 13.60 8.26 -9.03
CA SER A 247 13.33 9.46 -8.22
C SER A 247 14.48 10.47 -8.27
N LEU A 248 15.72 10.00 -8.24
CA LEU A 248 16.91 10.85 -8.38
C LEU A 248 16.99 11.50 -9.75
N MET A 249 16.73 10.72 -10.81
CA MET A 249 16.66 11.24 -12.18
C MET A 249 15.59 12.32 -12.33
N SER A 250 14.46 12.19 -11.62
CA SER A 250 13.38 13.19 -11.66
C SER A 250 13.79 14.54 -11.08
N ALA A 251 14.83 14.61 -10.24
CA ALA A 251 15.31 15.86 -9.67
C ALA A 251 16.09 16.73 -10.68
N VAL A 252 16.74 16.10 -11.66
CA VAL A 252 17.71 16.76 -12.57
C VAL A 252 17.09 17.93 -13.35
N PRO A 253 15.92 17.79 -14.02
CA PRO A 253 15.37 18.88 -14.82
C PRO A 253 15.06 20.14 -14.01
N PHE A 254 14.69 20.00 -12.74
CA PHE A 254 14.31 21.13 -11.88
C PHE A 254 15.47 22.05 -11.51
N TRP A 255 16.72 21.57 -11.57
CA TRP A 255 17.90 22.40 -11.31
C TRP A 255 18.17 23.43 -12.39
N PHE A 256 17.75 23.14 -13.62
CA PHE A 256 17.96 24.00 -14.79
C PHE A 256 16.79 24.97 -15.04
N LEU A 257 15.71 24.87 -14.26
CA LEU A 257 14.53 25.71 -14.41
C LEU A 257 14.71 27.06 -13.68
N PRO A 258 14.30 28.18 -14.31
CA PRO A 258 14.45 29.51 -13.71
C PRO A 258 13.54 29.69 -12.49
N LYS A 259 13.85 30.69 -11.64
CA LYS A 259 13.01 31.04 -10.47
C LYS A 259 11.60 31.47 -10.89
N SER A 260 11.52 32.16 -12.03
CA SER A 260 10.30 32.69 -12.62
C SER A 260 10.37 32.60 -14.14
N LEU A 261 9.27 32.16 -14.77
CA LEU A 261 9.13 32.21 -16.22
C LEU A 261 8.73 33.65 -16.63
N PRO A 262 9.23 34.18 -17.77
CA PRO A 262 8.71 35.42 -18.31
C PRO A 262 7.21 35.23 -18.60
N MET A 263 6.36 36.06 -18.00
CA MET A 263 4.93 36.00 -18.25
C MET A 263 4.64 36.39 -19.71
N PRO A 264 3.70 35.71 -20.40
CA PRO A 264 3.14 36.26 -21.63
C PRO A 264 2.53 37.63 -21.31
N VAL A 265 2.88 38.62 -22.14
CA VAL A 265 2.60 40.05 -21.95
C VAL A 265 1.11 40.37 -21.75
N ASP A 266 0.21 39.48 -22.16
CA ASP A 266 -1.25 39.64 -22.03
C ASP A 266 -1.78 39.66 -20.58
N LYS A 267 -1.02 39.15 -19.60
CA LYS A 267 -1.42 39.27 -18.17
C LYS A 267 -1.22 40.68 -17.59
N HIS A 268 -0.47 41.56 -18.26
CA HIS A 268 -0.30 42.95 -17.83
C HIS A 268 -1.34 43.89 -18.46
N ASP A 269 -1.92 43.52 -19.61
CA ASP A 269 -2.75 44.42 -20.41
C ASP A 269 -4.25 44.06 -20.43
N THR A 270 -4.68 42.94 -19.83
CA THR A 270 -6.11 42.53 -19.81
C THR A 270 -6.80 42.71 -18.45
N SER A 271 -6.21 43.43 -17.50
CA SER A 271 -6.90 43.79 -16.24
C SER A 271 -7.66 45.13 -16.32
N CYS A 272 -7.94 45.66 -17.51
CA CYS A 272 -8.64 46.93 -17.69
C CYS A 272 -9.56 46.96 -18.94
N ILE A 273 -10.58 46.09 -19.03
CA ILE A 273 -11.83 46.42 -19.76
C ILE A 273 -13.03 45.80 -19.00
N PRO A 274 -14.04 46.59 -18.59
CA PRO A 274 -15.22 46.09 -17.90
C PRO A 274 -16.34 45.76 -18.90
N GLU A 275 -16.53 44.49 -19.24
CA GLU A 275 -17.77 44.02 -19.88
C GLU A 275 -18.42 42.92 -19.03
N GLN A 276 -19.13 43.34 -17.97
CA GLN A 276 -20.31 42.63 -17.45
C GLN A 276 -21.08 43.56 -16.48
N THR A 277 -21.62 44.65 -17.03
CA THR A 277 -22.62 45.50 -16.35
C THR A 277 -23.80 45.76 -17.27
N ARG A 278 -24.60 44.72 -17.52
CA ARG A 278 -26.04 44.86 -17.79
C ARG A 278 -26.74 43.77 -16.99
N PHE A 279 -27.74 44.16 -16.22
CA PHE A 279 -28.44 43.41 -15.17
C PHE A 279 -27.76 43.41 -13.79
N ILE A 280 -27.83 44.55 -13.10
CA ILE A 280 -28.69 44.78 -11.93
C ILE A 280 -28.54 46.25 -11.53
N LYS A 281 -29.66 46.99 -11.60
CA LYS A 281 -29.84 48.35 -11.07
C LYS A 281 -30.42 48.18 -9.66
N ASP A 282 -29.78 48.80 -8.65
CA ASP A 282 -30.40 49.67 -7.63
C ASP A 282 -29.66 49.70 -6.27
N SER A 283 -29.18 50.90 -5.91
CA SER A 283 -28.89 51.44 -4.54
C SER A 283 -27.54 51.07 -3.85
N PRO A 284 -27.02 51.87 -2.89
CA PRO A 284 -25.95 52.83 -3.19
C PRO A 284 -24.67 52.71 -2.32
N THR A 285 -23.55 53.14 -2.95
CA THR A 285 -22.30 53.69 -2.38
C THR A 285 -21.50 52.93 -1.29
N MET A 286 -20.40 52.32 -1.71
CA MET A 286 -19.11 52.30 -0.98
C MET A 286 -17.98 52.25 -2.02
N GLU A 287 -17.24 53.36 -2.15
CA GLU A 287 -16.01 53.42 -2.95
C GLU A 287 -14.90 52.59 -2.30
N HIS A 288 -14.43 51.54 -2.96
CA HIS A 288 -13.13 50.94 -2.65
C HIS A 288 -12.13 51.27 -3.77
N LYS A 289 -11.38 52.36 -3.58
CA LYS A 289 -10.11 52.61 -4.29
C LYS A 289 -9.12 51.50 -3.96
N PHE A 290 -8.52 50.94 -5.00
CA PHE A 290 -7.41 49.99 -4.96
C PHE A 290 -6.24 50.59 -4.16
N ARG A 291 -5.90 49.96 -3.02
CA ARG A 291 -4.72 50.30 -2.21
C ARG A 291 -3.58 49.36 -2.61
N PRO A 292 -2.31 49.83 -2.71
CA PRO A 292 -1.17 48.96 -2.97
C PRO A 292 -1.01 47.93 -1.85
N GLU A 293 -0.68 46.68 -2.16
CA GLU A 293 -0.42 45.62 -1.18
C GLU A 293 0.71 46.03 -0.22
N GLU A 294 0.36 46.31 1.04
CA GLU A 294 1.32 46.37 2.15
C GLU A 294 1.79 44.96 2.54
N PRO A 295 3.03 44.78 3.03
CA PRO A 295 3.54 43.47 3.42
C PRO A 295 2.69 42.89 4.56
N ALA A 296 1.92 41.85 4.26
CA ALA A 296 1.01 41.25 5.23
C ALA A 296 1.76 40.77 6.48
N ASN A 297 1.52 41.44 7.62
CA ASN A 297 2.06 41.06 8.92
C ASN A 297 1.58 39.64 9.31
N LEU A 298 2.52 38.73 9.59
CA LEU A 298 2.25 37.35 10.03
C LEU A 298 1.30 37.32 11.25
N HIS A 299 1.43 38.32 12.13
CA HIS A 299 0.57 38.50 13.29
C HIS A 299 -0.89 38.78 12.91
N GLN A 300 -1.14 39.61 11.89
CA GLN A 300 -2.49 39.93 11.43
C GLN A 300 -3.14 38.72 10.74
N MET A 301 -2.39 38.02 9.88
CA MET A 301 -2.86 36.77 9.26
C MET A 301 -3.13 35.66 10.28
N ALA A 302 -2.32 35.51 11.33
CA ALA A 302 -2.58 34.55 12.40
C ALA A 302 -3.83 34.93 13.21
N LYS A 303 -4.05 36.23 13.41
CA LYS A 303 -5.23 36.77 14.11
C LYS A 303 -6.52 36.56 13.32
N ASP A 304 -6.46 36.60 11.99
CA ASP A 304 -7.60 36.35 11.10
C ASP A 304 -7.79 34.85 10.78
N PHE A 305 -6.73 34.03 10.91
CA PHE A 305 -6.77 32.59 10.68
C PHE A 305 -7.62 31.84 11.72
N VAL A 306 -7.47 32.18 13.01
CA VAL A 306 -8.21 31.49 14.09
C VAL A 306 -9.73 31.69 13.98
N PRO A 307 -10.26 32.91 13.77
CA PRO A 307 -11.68 33.14 13.52
C PRO A 307 -12.19 32.42 12.26
N THR A 308 -11.42 32.44 11.18
CA THR A 308 -11.78 31.80 9.91
C THR A 308 -11.82 30.27 10.03
N LEU A 309 -10.83 29.69 10.72
CA LEU A 309 -10.79 28.27 11.05
C LEU A 309 -11.97 27.87 11.94
N LYS A 310 -12.28 28.69 12.96
CA LYS A 310 -13.43 28.48 13.84
C LYS A 310 -14.76 28.55 13.08
N ASN A 311 -14.88 29.47 12.13
CA ASN A 311 -16.08 29.59 11.29
C ASN A 311 -16.24 28.39 10.34
N LEU A 312 -15.14 27.90 9.76
CA LEU A 312 -15.16 26.74 8.88
C LEU A 312 -15.45 25.44 9.64
N LEU A 313 -14.78 25.21 10.78
CA LEU A 313 -15.03 24.06 11.64
C LEU A 313 -16.37 24.17 12.39
N GLY A 314 -16.92 25.37 12.51
CA GLY A 314 -18.27 25.62 13.02
C GLY A 314 -19.37 25.31 12.03
N ASN A 315 -19.05 25.07 10.75
CA ASN A 315 -20.04 24.67 9.75
C ASN A 315 -20.34 23.17 9.89
N PRO A 316 -21.56 22.78 10.33
CA PRO A 316 -21.89 21.38 10.59
C PRO A 316 -21.82 20.53 9.31
N VAL A 317 -22.16 21.09 8.15
CA VAL A 317 -22.13 20.37 6.86
C VAL A 317 -20.69 20.02 6.47
N TYR A 318 -19.74 20.94 6.69
CA TYR A 318 -18.34 20.69 6.39
C TYR A 318 -17.73 19.64 7.31
N ILE A 319 -18.02 19.70 8.62
CA ILE A 319 -17.55 18.69 9.58
C ILE A 319 -18.14 17.31 9.26
N LEU A 320 -19.43 17.22 8.97
CA LEU A 320 -20.06 15.95 8.58
C LEU A 320 -19.40 15.38 7.32
N TYR A 321 -19.19 16.20 6.30
CA TYR A 321 -18.47 15.79 5.09
C TYR A 321 -17.03 15.33 5.39
N LEU A 322 -16.32 16.05 6.27
CA LEU A 322 -14.97 15.70 6.68
C LEU A 322 -14.95 14.31 7.35
N CYS A 323 -15.90 14.02 8.24
CA CYS A 323 -16.04 12.72 8.88
C CYS A 323 -16.34 11.60 7.86
N VAL A 324 -17.28 11.83 6.92
CA VAL A 324 -17.59 10.89 5.82
C VAL A 324 -16.32 10.51 5.06
N THR A 325 -15.60 11.53 4.62
CA THR A 325 -14.44 11.32 3.75
C THR A 325 -13.27 10.69 4.46
N ILE A 326 -13.05 11.00 5.75
CA ILE A 326 -12.06 10.29 6.57
C ILE A 326 -12.39 8.80 6.61
N ILE A 327 -13.63 8.43 6.92
CA ILE A 327 -14.09 7.03 6.95
C ILE A 327 -13.88 6.35 5.59
N GLN A 328 -14.23 7.05 4.50
CA GLN A 328 -14.07 6.55 3.13
C GLN A 328 -12.60 6.29 2.76
N PHE A 329 -11.72 7.28 2.98
CA PHE A 329 -10.28 7.14 2.69
C PHE A 329 -9.63 6.10 3.60
N ASN A 330 -10.07 6.00 4.84
CA ASN A 330 -9.53 5.05 5.80
C ASN A 330 -9.79 3.60 5.35
N SER A 331 -11.02 3.31 4.93
CA SER A 331 -11.38 2.02 4.31
C SER A 331 -10.59 1.75 3.03
N LEU A 332 -10.47 2.75 2.14
CA LEU A 332 -9.74 2.61 0.87
C LEU A 332 -8.25 2.30 1.08
N ILE A 333 -7.58 3.02 1.99
CA ILE A 333 -6.14 2.85 2.26
C ILE A 333 -5.87 1.45 2.82
N GLY A 334 -6.65 1.00 3.79
CA GLY A 334 -6.51 -0.35 4.36
C GLY A 334 -6.69 -1.44 3.30
N MET A 335 -7.72 -1.31 2.47
CA MET A 335 -7.99 -2.26 1.38
C MET A 335 -6.86 -2.33 0.36
N VAL A 336 -6.40 -1.19 -0.16
CA VAL A 336 -5.32 -1.17 -1.16
C VAL A 336 -4.02 -1.76 -0.59
N THR A 337 -3.76 -1.53 0.69
CA THR A 337 -2.51 -1.90 1.36
C THR A 337 -2.38 -3.42 1.55
N TYR A 338 -3.39 -4.11 2.10
CA TYR A 338 -3.28 -5.56 2.33
C TYR A 338 -4.08 -6.44 1.37
N LYS A 339 -4.75 -5.90 0.33
CA LYS A 339 -5.39 -6.75 -0.68
C LYS A 339 -4.43 -7.72 -1.40
N PRO A 340 -3.18 -7.36 -1.76
CA PRO A 340 -2.22 -8.35 -2.29
C PRO A 340 -1.96 -9.48 -1.29
N LYS A 341 -1.79 -9.13 -0.01
CA LYS A 341 -1.60 -10.09 1.10
C LYS A 341 -2.83 -10.99 1.27
N TYR A 342 -4.04 -10.43 1.18
CA TYR A 342 -5.28 -11.20 1.23
C TYR A 342 -5.36 -12.21 0.09
N ILE A 343 -5.02 -11.81 -1.15
CA ILE A 343 -4.98 -12.74 -2.29
C ILE A 343 -3.95 -13.84 -2.07
N GLU A 344 -2.77 -13.48 -1.56
CA GLU A 344 -1.70 -14.43 -1.28
C GLU A 344 -2.08 -15.44 -0.19
N GLN A 345 -2.63 -14.98 0.94
CA GLN A 345 -2.92 -15.84 2.10
C GLN A 345 -4.27 -16.56 2.02
N HIS A 346 -5.29 -15.94 1.43
CA HIS A 346 -6.65 -16.52 1.38
C HIS A 346 -6.82 -17.49 0.21
N TYR A 347 -6.25 -17.18 -0.96
CA TYR A 347 -6.37 -18.00 -2.18
C TYR A 347 -5.09 -18.79 -2.51
N GLY A 348 -4.08 -18.77 -1.64
CA GLY A 348 -2.82 -19.51 -1.83
C GLY A 348 -2.01 -19.09 -3.06
N GLN A 349 -2.25 -17.90 -3.61
CA GLN A 349 -1.53 -17.41 -4.79
C GLN A 349 -0.17 -16.85 -4.38
N SER A 350 0.83 -16.90 -5.27
CA SER A 350 2.13 -16.28 -4.95
C SER A 350 2.02 -14.75 -4.86
N ALA A 351 2.86 -14.12 -4.01
CA ALA A 351 2.99 -12.66 -3.92
C ALA A 351 3.19 -12.00 -5.29
N SER A 352 3.97 -12.62 -6.18
CA SER A 352 4.19 -12.12 -7.53
C SER A 352 2.90 -12.07 -8.35
N LYS A 353 2.07 -13.11 -8.29
CA LYS A 353 0.81 -13.18 -9.03
C LYS A 353 -0.21 -12.20 -8.44
N ALA A 354 -0.31 -12.08 -7.12
CA ALA A 354 -1.16 -11.11 -6.45
C ALA A 354 -0.82 -9.67 -6.86
N ASN A 355 0.47 -9.30 -6.83
CA ASN A 355 0.95 -7.98 -7.25
C ASN A 355 0.67 -7.69 -8.74
N PHE A 356 0.86 -8.70 -9.61
CA PHE A 356 0.56 -8.56 -11.04
C PHE A 356 -0.92 -8.23 -11.29
N LEU A 357 -1.84 -8.95 -10.63
CA LEU A 357 -3.28 -8.74 -10.78
C LEU A 357 -3.73 -7.38 -10.23
N MET A 358 -3.06 -6.87 -9.20
CA MET A 358 -3.31 -5.53 -8.68
C MET A 358 -2.87 -4.45 -9.68
N GLY A 359 -1.67 -4.57 -10.24
CA GLY A 359 -1.12 -3.63 -11.22
C GLY A 359 -1.87 -3.60 -12.55
N MET A 360 -2.13 -4.77 -13.14
CA MET A 360 -2.66 -4.86 -14.51
C MET A 360 -4.19 -4.80 -14.61
N ILE A 361 -4.90 -5.20 -13.55
CA ILE A 361 -6.36 -5.38 -13.64
C ILE A 361 -7.08 -4.41 -12.71
N ASN A 362 -6.76 -4.40 -11.42
CA ASN A 362 -7.51 -3.59 -10.45
C ASN A 362 -7.25 -2.09 -10.59
N ILE A 363 -6.00 -1.66 -10.71
CA ILE A 363 -5.66 -0.22 -10.80
C ILE A 363 -6.23 0.42 -12.07
N PRO A 364 -6.08 -0.18 -13.27
CA PRO A 364 -6.71 0.35 -14.48
C PRO A 364 -8.23 0.41 -14.39
N ALA A 365 -8.88 -0.56 -13.75
CA ALA A 365 -10.33 -0.53 -13.54
C ALA A 365 -10.78 0.69 -12.71
N VAL A 366 -10.05 1.02 -11.64
CA VAL A 366 -10.31 2.23 -10.85
C VAL A 366 -10.11 3.49 -11.68
N ALA A 367 -9.03 3.55 -12.47
CA ALA A 367 -8.74 4.70 -13.35
C ALA A 367 -9.85 4.91 -14.39
N LEU A 368 -10.28 3.83 -15.04
CA LEU A 368 -11.36 3.85 -16.03
C LEU A 368 -12.70 4.25 -15.43
N GLY A 369 -13.01 3.80 -14.21
CA GLY A 369 -14.24 4.19 -13.54
C GLY A 369 -14.24 5.66 -13.10
N MET A 370 -13.14 6.19 -12.54
CA MET A 370 -13.03 7.63 -12.25
C MET A 370 -13.21 8.50 -13.50
N PHE A 371 -12.57 8.12 -14.61
CA PHE A 371 -12.68 8.82 -15.88
C PHE A 371 -14.11 8.75 -16.44
N SER A 372 -14.71 7.56 -16.45
CA SER A 372 -16.08 7.33 -16.91
C SER A 372 -17.10 8.11 -16.07
N GLY A 373 -16.91 8.20 -14.75
CA GLY A 373 -17.73 9.02 -13.86
C GLY A 373 -17.70 10.51 -14.23
N GLY A 374 -16.53 11.04 -14.60
CA GLY A 374 -16.39 12.40 -15.11
C GLY A 374 -17.09 12.60 -16.46
N VAL A 375 -16.99 11.64 -17.37
CA VAL A 375 -17.68 11.66 -18.67
C VAL A 375 -19.20 11.66 -18.48
N VAL A 376 -19.73 10.83 -17.57
CA VAL A 376 -21.17 10.80 -17.23
C VAL A 376 -21.63 12.15 -16.70
N MET A 377 -20.89 12.77 -15.76
CA MET A 377 -21.22 14.11 -15.27
C MET A 377 -21.28 15.15 -16.38
N LYS A 378 -20.33 15.12 -17.33
CA LYS A 378 -20.29 16.05 -18.46
C LYS A 378 -21.43 15.80 -19.45
N LYS A 379 -21.65 14.54 -19.85
CA LYS A 379 -22.65 14.15 -20.85
C LYS A 379 -24.07 14.45 -20.39
N TYR A 380 -24.39 14.15 -19.14
CA TYR A 380 -25.72 14.38 -18.56
C TYR A 380 -25.85 15.74 -17.86
N LYS A 381 -24.81 16.58 -17.89
CA LYS A 381 -24.76 17.90 -17.23
C LYS A 381 -25.28 17.83 -15.79
N LEU A 382 -24.79 16.86 -15.02
CA LEU A 382 -25.27 16.63 -13.66
C LEU A 382 -24.98 17.85 -12.77
N GLY A 383 -26.03 18.45 -12.23
CA GLY A 383 -25.94 19.48 -11.18
C GLY A 383 -25.43 18.88 -9.86
N VAL A 384 -25.26 19.72 -8.82
CA VAL A 384 -24.75 19.27 -7.50
C VAL A 384 -25.59 18.11 -6.93
N MET A 385 -26.92 18.25 -6.98
CA MET A 385 -27.84 17.22 -6.49
C MET A 385 -27.82 15.95 -7.38
N GLY A 386 -27.61 16.08 -8.69
CA GLY A 386 -27.48 14.94 -9.60
C GLY A 386 -26.17 14.17 -9.39
N ALA A 387 -25.07 14.90 -9.17
CA ALA A 387 -23.76 14.33 -8.85
C ALA A 387 -23.78 13.61 -7.50
N ALA A 388 -24.43 14.19 -6.48
CA ALA A 388 -24.63 13.56 -5.17
C ALA A 388 -25.39 12.24 -5.29
N LYS A 389 -26.54 12.24 -5.98
CA LYS A 389 -27.34 11.03 -6.22
C LYS A 389 -26.57 9.95 -6.97
N PHE A 390 -25.77 10.34 -7.96
CA PHE A 390 -24.96 9.41 -8.74
C PHE A 390 -23.80 8.81 -7.92
N ALA A 391 -23.08 9.62 -7.14
CA ALA A 391 -22.05 9.15 -6.23
C ALA A 391 -22.61 8.21 -5.15
N PHE A 392 -23.76 8.57 -4.57
CA PHE A 392 -24.44 7.73 -3.59
C PHE A 392 -24.91 6.41 -4.19
N GLY A 393 -25.55 6.44 -5.37
CA GLY A 393 -26.05 5.24 -6.03
C GLY A 393 -24.96 4.26 -6.47
N THR A 394 -23.84 4.77 -6.99
CA THR A 394 -22.68 3.94 -7.35
C THR A 394 -22.01 3.33 -6.12
N SER A 395 -21.91 4.09 -5.03
CA SER A 395 -21.39 3.58 -3.76
C SER A 395 -22.30 2.47 -3.21
N LEU A 396 -23.61 2.72 -3.15
CA LEU A 396 -24.62 1.75 -2.68
C LEU A 396 -24.57 0.44 -3.47
N LEU A 397 -24.50 0.53 -4.80
CA LEU A 397 -24.33 -0.64 -5.66
C LEU A 397 -23.01 -1.36 -5.37
N GLY A 398 -21.91 -0.61 -5.20
CA GLY A 398 -20.61 -1.15 -4.82
C GLY A 398 -20.63 -1.90 -3.48
N TYR A 399 -21.38 -1.41 -2.49
CA TYR A 399 -21.58 -2.08 -1.22
C TYR A 399 -22.35 -3.38 -1.37
N PHE A 400 -23.48 -3.40 -2.09
CA PHE A 400 -24.20 -4.65 -2.32
C PHE A 400 -23.34 -5.68 -3.06
N LEU A 401 -22.55 -5.26 -4.03
CA LEU A 401 -21.58 -6.14 -4.70
C LEU A 401 -20.52 -6.68 -3.74
N SER A 402 -20.08 -5.88 -2.78
CA SER A 402 -19.08 -6.32 -1.82
C SER A 402 -19.58 -7.42 -0.86
N LEU A 403 -20.88 -7.48 -0.57
CA LEU A 403 -21.45 -8.47 0.34
C LEU A 403 -21.25 -9.90 -0.20
N PHE A 404 -21.19 -10.04 -1.52
CA PHE A 404 -20.87 -11.32 -2.16
C PHE A 404 -19.44 -11.81 -1.81
N PHE A 405 -18.51 -10.93 -1.43
CA PHE A 405 -17.18 -11.37 -0.97
C PHE A 405 -17.23 -12.20 0.32
N LEU A 406 -18.26 -12.03 1.16
CA LEU A 406 -18.44 -12.87 2.35
C LEU A 406 -18.77 -14.32 1.99
N ALA A 407 -19.43 -14.54 0.85
CA ALA A 407 -19.75 -15.88 0.34
C ALA A 407 -18.57 -16.52 -0.41
N MET A 408 -17.69 -15.70 -1.00
CA MET A 408 -16.53 -16.16 -1.76
C MET A 408 -15.33 -16.42 -0.85
N GLY A 409 -15.23 -17.58 -0.22
CA GLY A 409 -13.92 -17.96 0.31
C GLY A 409 -13.62 -19.43 0.32
N CYS A 410 -12.37 -19.68 0.68
CA CYS A 410 -11.75 -20.98 0.59
C CYS A 410 -11.62 -21.65 1.95
N GLU A 411 -11.66 -22.98 1.93
CA GLU A 411 -11.35 -23.81 3.09
C GLU A 411 -9.92 -23.56 3.56
N ASN A 412 -9.67 -23.76 4.85
CA ASN A 412 -8.32 -23.69 5.39
C ASN A 412 -7.47 -24.80 4.79
N SER A 413 -6.19 -24.53 4.54
CA SER A 413 -5.23 -25.59 4.21
C SER A 413 -5.21 -26.65 5.33
N LYS A 414 -5.23 -27.93 4.97
CA LYS A 414 -5.22 -29.06 5.90
C LYS A 414 -3.83 -29.22 6.50
N VAL A 415 -3.64 -28.77 7.73
CA VAL A 415 -2.37 -28.80 8.48
C VAL A 415 -2.56 -29.56 9.79
N ALA A 416 -1.82 -30.66 9.93
CA ALA A 416 -1.89 -31.55 11.10
C ALA A 416 -1.57 -30.81 12.41
N GLY A 417 -2.43 -30.99 13.42
CA GLY A 417 -2.29 -30.37 14.75
C GLY A 417 -2.62 -28.88 14.80
N ILE A 418 -3.04 -28.26 13.68
CA ILE A 418 -3.43 -26.83 13.61
C ILE A 418 -4.87 -26.69 13.13
N THR A 419 -5.17 -27.15 11.91
CA THR A 419 -6.50 -27.05 11.29
C THR A 419 -7.22 -28.40 11.26
N VAL A 420 -6.48 -29.50 11.16
CA VAL A 420 -6.98 -30.88 11.19
C VAL A 420 -6.20 -31.71 12.20
N SER A 421 -6.80 -32.77 12.75
CA SER A 421 -6.06 -33.75 13.55
C SER A 421 -5.03 -34.51 12.70
N TYR A 422 -4.11 -35.22 13.34
CA TYR A 422 -3.19 -36.13 12.64
C TYR A 422 -3.91 -37.27 11.88
N THR A 423 -5.15 -37.57 12.25
CA THR A 423 -6.04 -38.54 11.60
C THR A 423 -6.93 -37.92 10.51
N GLY A 424 -6.80 -36.62 10.23
CA GLY A 424 -7.55 -35.94 9.17
C GLY A 424 -8.95 -35.46 9.56
N VAL A 425 -9.31 -35.51 10.84
CA VAL A 425 -10.60 -35.01 11.34
C VAL A 425 -10.57 -33.48 11.42
N GLU A 426 -11.57 -32.82 10.84
CA GLU A 426 -11.71 -31.37 10.82
C GLU A 426 -12.33 -30.84 12.13
N GLY A 427 -11.86 -29.70 12.63
CA GLY A 427 -12.47 -29.02 13.79
C GLY A 427 -11.84 -29.34 15.13
N LEU A 428 -10.52 -29.18 15.26
CA LEU A 428 -9.83 -29.27 16.55
C LEU A 428 -10.36 -28.21 17.54
N SER A 429 -10.77 -28.65 18.74
CA SER A 429 -11.00 -27.76 19.88
C SER A 429 -9.72 -26.99 20.20
N TYR A 430 -9.84 -25.77 20.74
CA TYR A 430 -8.68 -24.94 21.15
C TYR A 430 -7.74 -25.69 22.12
N GLN A 431 -8.29 -26.69 22.83
CA GLN A 431 -7.60 -27.54 23.79
C GLN A 431 -6.90 -28.76 23.17
N GLU A 432 -7.23 -29.11 21.92
CA GLU A 432 -6.70 -30.28 21.18
C GLU A 432 -5.65 -29.93 20.11
N ARG A 433 -5.28 -28.65 19.97
CA ARG A 433 -4.17 -28.24 19.08
C ARG A 433 -2.82 -28.68 19.66
N SER A 434 -2.51 -29.96 19.49
CA SER A 434 -1.20 -30.51 19.77
C SER A 434 -0.47 -30.77 18.45
N LEU A 435 0.69 -30.13 18.29
CA LEU A 435 1.63 -30.48 17.22
C LEU A 435 2.29 -31.85 17.48
N LEU A 436 2.24 -32.34 18.72
CA LEU A 436 2.78 -33.65 19.11
C LEU A 436 1.68 -34.71 19.10
N SER A 437 1.99 -35.89 18.59
CA SER A 437 1.14 -37.06 18.52
C SER A 437 2.00 -38.32 18.75
N ASP A 438 1.38 -39.46 19.01
CA ASP A 438 2.10 -40.72 19.26
C ASP A 438 3.04 -41.09 18.10
N CYS A 439 2.65 -40.75 16.86
CA CYS A 439 3.45 -41.04 15.67
C CYS A 439 4.76 -40.24 15.57
N ASN A 440 4.85 -39.07 16.20
CA ASN A 440 6.06 -38.23 16.21
C ASN A 440 6.77 -38.18 17.57
N SER A 441 6.29 -38.95 18.55
CA SER A 441 6.88 -39.08 19.88
C SER A 441 8.31 -39.65 19.88
N GLY A 442 8.67 -40.40 18.84
CA GLY A 442 10.01 -40.99 18.67
C GLY A 442 11.11 -39.99 18.32
N CYS A 443 10.79 -38.71 18.12
CA CYS A 443 11.74 -37.66 17.75
C CYS A 443 11.57 -36.40 18.61
N LEU A 444 12.65 -35.70 18.93
CA LEU A 444 12.60 -34.45 19.72
C LEU A 444 12.31 -33.24 18.82
N CYS A 445 11.08 -33.16 18.30
CA CYS A 445 10.69 -32.12 17.35
C CYS A 445 10.50 -30.74 17.97
N SER A 446 11.02 -29.70 17.30
CA SER A 446 10.77 -28.31 17.69
C SER A 446 9.34 -27.89 17.35
N LYS A 447 8.60 -27.39 18.35
CA LYS A 447 7.28 -26.77 18.12
C LYS A 447 7.38 -25.39 17.47
N LYS A 448 8.56 -24.77 17.41
CA LYS A 448 8.73 -23.37 16.94
C LYS A 448 9.00 -23.26 15.44
N GLU A 449 9.51 -24.33 14.84
CA GLU A 449 9.92 -24.37 13.44
C GLU A 449 8.72 -24.42 12.49
N TRP A 450 8.93 -23.89 11.28
CA TRP A 450 7.99 -23.97 10.18
C TRP A 450 8.75 -24.39 8.91
N ASP A 451 8.65 -25.66 8.54
CA ASP A 451 9.27 -26.25 7.36
C ASP A 451 8.28 -27.22 6.70
N PRO A 452 7.19 -26.72 6.10
CA PRO A 452 6.06 -27.56 5.77
C PRO A 452 6.40 -28.64 4.73
N VAL A 453 5.85 -29.83 4.94
CA VAL A 453 5.88 -30.94 3.99
C VAL A 453 4.48 -31.48 3.72
N CYS A 454 4.25 -31.94 2.50
CA CYS A 454 3.01 -32.55 2.08
C CYS A 454 3.15 -34.08 2.13
N GLY A 455 2.34 -34.74 2.95
CA GLY A 455 2.25 -36.20 2.91
C GLY A 455 1.42 -36.67 1.72
N GLU A 456 1.65 -37.91 1.27
CA GLU A 456 0.83 -38.53 0.20
C GLU A 456 -0.67 -38.60 0.55
N ASN A 457 -1.00 -38.56 1.84
CA ASN A 457 -2.38 -38.47 2.34
C ASN A 457 -3.06 -37.11 2.11
N GLY A 458 -2.38 -36.14 1.49
CA GLY A 458 -2.90 -34.80 1.22
C GLY A 458 -2.99 -33.90 2.44
N ILE A 459 -2.35 -34.27 3.55
CA ILE A 459 -2.24 -33.45 4.77
C ILE A 459 -0.86 -32.81 4.83
N THR A 460 -0.82 -31.53 5.15
CA THR A 460 0.42 -30.79 5.37
C THR A 460 0.88 -30.97 6.82
N TYR A 461 2.16 -31.24 7.02
CA TYR A 461 2.79 -31.31 8.34
C TYR A 461 3.72 -30.11 8.52
N VAL A 462 3.81 -29.60 9.75
CA VAL A 462 4.57 -28.37 10.06
C VAL A 462 6.08 -28.52 9.83
N SER A 463 6.61 -29.74 10.01
CA SER A 463 7.99 -30.09 9.67
C SER A 463 8.10 -31.58 9.32
N PRO A 464 9.15 -32.00 8.59
CA PRO A 464 9.51 -33.40 8.39
C PRO A 464 9.59 -34.20 9.70
N CYS A 465 10.12 -33.59 10.77
CA CYS A 465 10.17 -34.21 12.10
C CYS A 465 8.77 -34.47 12.65
N LEU A 466 7.88 -33.48 12.56
CA LEU A 466 6.50 -33.60 13.04
C LEU A 466 5.67 -34.56 12.18
N ALA A 467 6.07 -34.81 10.93
CA ALA A 467 5.56 -35.90 10.08
C ALA A 467 6.14 -37.28 10.45
N GLY A 468 7.12 -37.35 11.34
CA GLY A 468 7.77 -38.59 11.80
C GLY A 468 8.70 -39.22 10.76
N CYS A 469 9.28 -38.43 9.84
CA CYS A 469 10.18 -38.91 8.80
C CYS A 469 11.61 -39.14 9.35
N THR A 470 12.22 -40.27 9.00
CA THR A 470 13.56 -40.64 9.51
C THR A 470 14.68 -40.48 8.49
N SER A 471 14.35 -40.49 7.20
CA SER A 471 15.32 -40.36 6.10
C SER A 471 14.85 -39.34 5.07
N SER A 472 15.79 -38.78 4.31
CA SER A 472 15.51 -37.92 3.16
C SER A 472 16.34 -38.35 1.96
N SER A 473 15.73 -38.37 0.78
CA SER A 473 16.35 -38.67 -0.51
C SER A 473 16.23 -37.48 -1.46
N GLY A 474 17.19 -37.32 -2.38
CA GLY A 474 17.23 -36.20 -3.33
C GLY A 474 18.03 -34.98 -2.84
N SER A 475 18.02 -33.91 -3.65
CA SER A 475 18.74 -32.66 -3.37
C SER A 475 17.88 -31.46 -3.79
N GLY A 476 17.99 -30.37 -3.03
CA GLY A 476 17.29 -29.11 -3.31
C GLY A 476 15.78 -29.29 -3.40
N ARG A 477 15.17 -28.79 -4.47
CA ARG A 477 13.72 -28.84 -4.70
C ARG A 477 13.15 -30.25 -4.87
N ASN A 478 13.97 -31.22 -5.27
CA ASN A 478 13.57 -32.60 -5.48
C ASN A 478 13.78 -33.48 -4.23
N THR A 479 13.91 -32.85 -3.05
CA THR A 479 14.04 -33.59 -1.78
C THR A 479 12.69 -34.23 -1.42
N VAL A 480 12.74 -35.53 -1.16
CA VAL A 480 11.62 -36.34 -0.68
C VAL A 480 12.01 -36.90 0.69
N PHE A 481 11.06 -36.89 1.62
CA PHE A 481 11.23 -37.47 2.94
C PHE A 481 10.60 -38.84 2.98
N ASP A 482 11.31 -39.81 3.54
CA ASP A 482 10.95 -41.21 3.55
C ASP A 482 10.70 -41.69 5.00
N ASN A 483 9.94 -42.78 5.13
CA ASN A 483 9.59 -43.42 6.40
C ASN A 483 8.81 -42.50 7.36
N CYS A 484 7.91 -41.68 6.85
CA CYS A 484 7.11 -40.74 7.62
C CYS A 484 5.95 -41.45 8.35
N ARG A 485 6.13 -41.75 9.65
CA ARG A 485 5.16 -42.53 10.45
C ARG A 485 3.79 -41.86 10.57
N CYS A 486 3.72 -40.54 10.60
CA CYS A 486 2.45 -39.81 10.78
C CYS A 486 1.60 -39.75 9.50
N VAL A 487 2.15 -40.14 8.34
CA VAL A 487 1.42 -40.19 7.07
C VAL A 487 0.56 -41.46 6.97
N ALA A 488 0.93 -42.53 7.69
CA ALA A 488 0.31 -43.86 7.64
C ALA A 488 -1.13 -43.95 8.22
N LEU A 489 -1.62 -42.91 8.89
CA LEU A 489 -2.79 -42.97 9.78
C LEU A 489 -4.15 -42.70 9.10
N ALA A 490 -4.21 -42.64 7.77
CA ALA A 490 -5.45 -42.46 7.02
C ALA A 490 -5.69 -43.67 6.09
N ASP A 491 -6.34 -44.70 6.64
CA ASP A 491 -6.91 -45.87 5.96
C ASP A 491 -6.02 -46.66 4.97
N THR A 492 -5.42 -47.74 5.49
CA THR A 492 -5.26 -49.06 4.82
C THR A 492 -4.92 -49.08 3.33
N HIS A 493 -3.88 -48.36 2.90
CA HIS A 493 -3.15 -48.71 1.69
C HIS A 493 -1.64 -48.70 1.97
N THR A 494 -0.99 -49.79 1.59
CA THR A 494 0.48 -49.95 1.51
C THR A 494 1.06 -49.03 0.43
N GLY A 495 0.88 -47.72 0.62
CA GLY A 495 1.56 -46.68 -0.14
C GLY A 495 2.95 -46.42 0.44
N ASN A 496 3.82 -45.79 -0.35
CA ASN A 496 5.12 -45.38 0.14
C ASN A 496 4.92 -44.27 1.18
N LEU A 497 5.49 -44.41 2.38
CA LEU A 497 5.34 -43.44 3.47
C LEU A 497 6.21 -42.20 3.23
N THR A 498 5.91 -41.46 2.17
CA THR A 498 6.72 -40.32 1.73
C THR A 498 6.02 -38.99 1.96
N ALA A 499 6.84 -37.94 2.08
CA ALA A 499 6.38 -36.57 2.09
C ALA A 499 7.27 -35.70 1.20
N THR A 500 6.67 -34.81 0.43
CA THR A 500 7.37 -33.88 -0.45
C THR A 500 7.46 -32.48 0.17
N LEU A 501 8.43 -31.68 -0.25
CA LEU A 501 8.59 -30.29 0.20
C LEU A 501 7.36 -29.42 -0.08
N GLY A 502 7.06 -28.51 0.84
CA GLY A 502 6.03 -27.50 0.69
C GLY A 502 4.67 -27.94 1.25
N GLN A 503 3.70 -27.04 1.17
CA GLN A 503 2.33 -27.31 1.58
C GLN A 503 1.62 -28.14 0.50
N CYS A 504 0.69 -29.01 0.93
CA CYS A 504 -0.14 -29.72 -0.02
C CYS A 504 -0.98 -28.71 -0.84
N PRO A 505 -1.13 -28.93 -2.15
CA PRO A 505 -2.00 -28.11 -2.98
C PRO A 505 -3.42 -28.16 -2.40
N THR A 506 -3.97 -26.99 -2.09
CA THR A 506 -5.38 -26.83 -1.74
C THR A 506 -6.24 -27.30 -2.91
N ARG A 507 -7.14 -28.25 -2.67
CA ARG A 507 -8.04 -28.87 -3.68
C ARG A 507 -8.72 -27.84 -4.60
N ASP A 508 -9.09 -28.31 -5.79
CA ASP A 508 -9.66 -27.60 -6.96
C ASP A 508 -10.79 -26.57 -6.70
N SER A 509 -11.43 -26.58 -5.53
CA SER A 509 -12.52 -25.66 -5.19
C SER A 509 -12.07 -24.19 -5.10
N CYS A 510 -10.86 -23.93 -4.60
CA CYS A 510 -10.38 -22.55 -4.43
C CYS A 510 -9.93 -21.90 -5.76
N ASP A 511 -9.32 -22.70 -6.64
CA ASP A 511 -8.93 -22.26 -7.98
C ASP A 511 -10.14 -21.91 -8.86
N ASN A 512 -11.28 -22.57 -8.64
CA ASN A 512 -12.54 -22.23 -9.29
C ASN A 512 -13.17 -20.94 -8.74
N ILE A 513 -13.10 -20.68 -7.44
CA ILE A 513 -13.69 -19.48 -6.81
C ILE A 513 -12.86 -18.21 -7.11
N PHE A 514 -11.54 -18.36 -7.25
CA PHE A 514 -10.61 -17.23 -7.40
C PHE A 514 -10.91 -16.33 -8.63
N PRO A 515 -11.17 -16.86 -9.85
CA PRO A 515 -11.60 -16.05 -10.99
C PRO A 515 -12.89 -15.24 -10.74
N TYR A 516 -13.89 -15.83 -10.06
CA TYR A 516 -15.13 -15.11 -9.72
C TYR A 516 -14.87 -13.97 -8.74
N PHE A 517 -14.02 -14.21 -7.73
CA PHE A 517 -13.55 -13.18 -6.81
C PHE A 517 -12.87 -12.03 -7.57
N LEU A 518 -11.97 -12.36 -8.50
CA LEU A 518 -11.25 -11.36 -9.29
C LEU A 518 -12.21 -10.53 -10.16
N ALA A 519 -13.14 -11.19 -10.85
CA ALA A 519 -14.14 -10.51 -11.68
C ALA A 519 -15.02 -9.56 -10.85
N LEU A 520 -15.51 -10.02 -9.69
CA LEU A 520 -16.29 -9.20 -8.76
C LEU A 520 -15.47 -8.05 -8.17
N SER A 521 -14.20 -8.29 -7.84
CA SER A 521 -13.25 -7.28 -7.36
C SER A 521 -13.05 -6.16 -8.38
N VAL A 522 -12.93 -6.49 -9.67
CA VAL A 522 -12.78 -5.51 -10.75
C VAL A 522 -14.07 -4.72 -10.95
N LEU A 523 -15.21 -5.41 -11.01
CA LEU A 523 -16.52 -4.79 -11.18
C LEU A 523 -16.84 -3.84 -10.02
N SER A 524 -16.66 -4.27 -8.78
CA SER A 524 -16.88 -3.45 -7.60
C SER A 524 -15.94 -2.24 -7.56
N SER A 525 -14.65 -2.42 -7.85
CA SER A 525 -13.68 -1.33 -7.91
C SER A 525 -14.04 -0.30 -8.98
N PHE A 526 -14.45 -0.75 -10.17
CA PHE A 526 -14.94 0.13 -11.24
C PHE A 526 -16.18 0.91 -10.80
N ILE A 527 -17.20 0.23 -10.28
CA ILE A 527 -18.46 0.87 -9.89
C ILE A 527 -18.24 1.89 -8.77
N ILE A 528 -17.49 1.54 -7.71
CA ILE A 528 -17.18 2.47 -6.62
C ILE A 528 -16.43 3.70 -7.16
N SER A 529 -15.49 3.49 -8.09
CA SER A 529 -14.69 4.58 -8.66
C SER A 529 -15.48 5.52 -9.59
N LEU A 530 -16.62 5.09 -10.17
CA LEU A 530 -17.54 5.98 -10.92
C LEU A 530 -18.03 7.14 -10.06
N GLY A 531 -18.26 6.90 -8.76
CA GLY A 531 -18.69 7.90 -7.79
C GLY A 531 -17.58 8.83 -7.31
N GLY A 532 -16.31 8.50 -7.57
CA GLY A 532 -15.16 9.26 -7.07
C GLY A 532 -15.07 10.70 -7.60
N THR A 533 -15.14 10.87 -8.92
CA THR A 533 -15.09 12.19 -9.56
C THR A 533 -16.28 13.08 -9.16
N PRO A 534 -17.54 12.62 -9.21
CA PRO A 534 -18.68 13.39 -8.69
C PRO A 534 -18.58 13.73 -7.20
N GLY A 535 -18.10 12.82 -6.36
CA GLY A 535 -17.88 13.06 -4.94
C GLY A 535 -16.84 14.18 -4.69
N PHE A 536 -15.75 14.19 -5.46
CA PHE A 536 -14.74 15.25 -5.37
C PHE A 536 -15.25 16.61 -5.87
N VAL A 537 -16.06 16.64 -6.94
CA VAL A 537 -16.65 17.90 -7.43
C VAL A 537 -17.67 18.47 -6.44
N LEU A 538 -18.41 17.61 -5.74
CA LEU A 538 -19.34 18.02 -4.69
C LEU A 538 -18.61 18.80 -3.58
N LEU A 539 -17.44 18.32 -3.15
CA LEU A 539 -16.60 19.03 -2.17
C LEU A 539 -16.33 20.49 -2.58
N ILE A 540 -15.83 20.65 -3.80
CA ILE A 540 -15.42 21.97 -4.31
C ILE A 540 -16.62 22.92 -4.47
N ARG A 541 -17.81 22.38 -4.76
CA ARG A 541 -19.02 23.18 -5.00
C ARG A 541 -19.79 23.53 -3.73
N CYS A 542 -19.67 22.74 -2.66
CA CYS A 542 -20.35 22.99 -1.38
C CYS A 542 -19.65 24.02 -0.48
N ILE A 543 -18.39 24.37 -0.77
CA ILE A 543 -17.62 25.33 0.03
C ILE A 543 -17.70 26.72 -0.61
N LYS A 544 -17.90 27.76 0.23
CA LYS A 544 -17.85 29.17 -0.20
C LYS A 544 -16.52 29.48 -0.91
N PRO A 545 -16.50 30.19 -2.04
CA PRO A 545 -15.28 30.45 -2.82
C PRO A 545 -14.09 30.93 -1.99
N GLU A 546 -14.34 31.83 -1.04
CA GLU A 546 -13.36 32.43 -0.14
C GLU A 546 -12.69 31.44 0.83
N LEU A 547 -13.33 30.29 1.11
CA LEU A 547 -12.85 29.29 2.07
C LEU A 547 -12.35 27.99 1.40
N LYS A 548 -12.45 27.87 0.07
CA LYS A 548 -12.18 26.61 -0.66
C LYS A 548 -10.76 26.08 -0.46
N SER A 549 -9.74 26.93 -0.59
CA SER A 549 -8.35 26.54 -0.47
C SER A 549 -8.01 26.05 0.96
N LEU A 550 -8.47 26.79 1.97
CA LEU A 550 -8.30 26.43 3.38
C LEU A 550 -9.02 25.12 3.71
N ALA A 551 -10.25 24.95 3.24
CA ALA A 551 -11.05 23.75 3.46
C ALA A 551 -10.47 22.50 2.77
N LEU A 552 -9.91 22.65 1.56
CA LEU A 552 -9.20 21.57 0.88
C LEU A 552 -7.89 21.21 1.62
N GLY A 553 -7.18 22.21 2.16
CA GLY A 553 -5.98 22.01 2.97
C GLY A 553 -6.27 21.23 4.27
N ILE A 554 -7.29 21.63 5.03
CA ILE A 554 -7.72 20.94 6.26
C ILE A 554 -8.22 19.54 5.95
N HIS A 555 -9.01 19.38 4.88
CA HIS A 555 -9.49 18.08 4.44
C HIS A 555 -8.32 17.14 4.11
N THR A 556 -7.34 17.61 3.34
CA THR A 556 -6.14 16.83 3.00
C THR A 556 -5.34 16.48 4.26
N LEU A 557 -5.11 17.43 5.16
CA LEU A 557 -4.40 17.21 6.42
C LEU A 557 -5.11 16.15 7.29
N ALA A 558 -6.41 16.30 7.48
CA ALA A 558 -7.21 15.40 8.30
C ALA A 558 -7.29 13.99 7.69
N THR A 559 -7.46 13.86 6.37
CA THR A 559 -7.44 12.56 5.70
C THR A 559 -6.06 11.89 5.78
N ARG A 560 -4.96 12.60 5.53
CA ARG A 560 -3.60 12.03 5.68
C ARG A 560 -3.34 11.56 7.12
N THR A 561 -3.77 12.35 8.11
CA THR A 561 -3.53 12.06 9.54
C THR A 561 -4.44 10.96 10.08
N LEU A 562 -5.75 11.06 9.86
CA LEU A 562 -6.78 10.21 10.48
C LEU A 562 -7.20 9.02 9.61
N ALA A 563 -6.88 9.03 8.31
CA ALA A 563 -7.04 7.87 7.45
C ALA A 563 -5.69 7.21 7.12
N GLY A 564 -4.70 7.99 6.70
CA GLY A 564 -3.42 7.47 6.22
C GLY A 564 -2.60 6.71 7.26
N ILE A 565 -2.45 7.25 8.47
CA ILE A 565 -1.65 6.63 9.54
C ILE A 565 -2.38 5.44 10.19
N PRO A 566 -3.62 5.57 10.70
CA PRO A 566 -4.24 4.50 11.47
C PRO A 566 -4.71 3.32 10.60
N ALA A 567 -5.11 3.54 9.33
CA ALA A 567 -5.69 2.48 8.51
C ALA A 567 -4.79 1.26 8.34
N PRO A 568 -3.53 1.39 7.88
CA PRO A 568 -2.64 0.25 7.79
C PRO A 568 -2.39 -0.44 9.14
N ILE A 569 -2.35 0.30 10.24
CA ILE A 569 -2.04 -0.23 11.58
C ILE A 569 -3.14 -1.16 12.07
N TYR A 570 -4.40 -0.69 12.11
CA TYR A 570 -5.47 -1.51 12.66
C TYR A 570 -5.89 -2.62 11.70
N PHE A 571 -5.85 -2.42 10.37
CA PHE A 571 -6.10 -3.52 9.43
C PHE A 571 -5.02 -4.60 9.58
N GLY A 572 -3.76 -4.22 9.81
CA GLY A 572 -2.68 -5.15 10.14
C GLY A 572 -2.96 -5.90 11.45
N ALA A 573 -3.38 -5.20 12.50
CA ALA A 573 -3.74 -5.81 13.77
C ALA A 573 -4.91 -6.80 13.65
N ILE A 574 -5.94 -6.46 12.85
CA ILE A 574 -7.07 -7.35 12.57
C ILE A 574 -6.58 -8.63 11.86
N ILE A 575 -5.72 -8.51 10.85
CA ILE A 575 -5.13 -9.67 10.16
C ILE A 575 -4.40 -10.55 11.17
N ASP A 576 -3.58 -9.95 12.04
CA ASP A 576 -2.81 -10.65 13.06
C ASP A 576 -3.68 -11.42 14.07
N THR A 577 -4.89 -10.94 14.38
CA THR A 577 -5.82 -11.68 15.27
C THR A 577 -6.25 -13.04 14.70
N THR A 578 -6.18 -13.21 13.38
CA THR A 578 -6.60 -14.44 12.68
C THR A 578 -5.46 -15.44 12.49
N CYS A 579 -4.27 -15.13 12.99
CA CYS A 579 -3.09 -15.98 12.89
C CYS A 579 -3.27 -17.31 13.66
N LEU A 580 -3.06 -18.44 12.97
CA LEU A 580 -3.07 -19.77 13.56
C LEU A 580 -1.68 -20.22 14.03
N LYS A 581 -0.62 -19.81 13.31
CA LYS A 581 0.77 -20.15 13.63
C LYS A 581 1.69 -18.95 13.47
N TRP A 582 2.23 -18.49 14.59
CA TRP A 582 3.27 -17.46 14.62
C TRP A 582 4.65 -18.07 14.34
N GLY A 583 5.47 -17.34 13.58
CA GLY A 583 6.92 -17.48 13.59
C GLY A 583 7.51 -17.04 14.93
N TYR A 584 8.72 -17.50 15.23
CA TYR A 584 9.43 -17.14 16.45
C TYR A 584 10.82 -16.64 16.11
N LYS A 585 11.19 -15.49 16.69
CA LYS A 585 12.55 -14.97 16.58
C LYS A 585 13.53 -15.87 17.34
N MET A 586 14.78 -15.88 16.89
CA MET A 586 15.88 -16.64 17.51
C MET A 586 16.00 -16.39 19.02
N CYS A 587 15.79 -15.13 19.44
CA CYS A 587 15.86 -14.71 20.84
C CYS A 587 14.52 -14.67 21.59
N GLY A 588 13.48 -15.29 21.02
CA GLY A 588 12.13 -15.27 21.58
C GLY A 588 11.33 -14.04 21.15
N GLY A 589 10.01 -14.15 21.30
CA GLY A 589 9.04 -13.18 20.76
C GLY A 589 8.31 -13.69 19.53
N ARG A 590 7.18 -13.04 19.21
CA ARG A 590 6.34 -13.36 18.04
C ARG A 590 6.92 -12.72 16.78
N GLY A 591 7.00 -13.52 15.74
CA GLY A 591 7.48 -13.15 14.41
C GLY A 591 6.36 -12.84 13.42
N ALA A 592 6.61 -13.07 12.14
CA ALA A 592 5.60 -13.05 11.10
C ALA A 592 4.69 -14.28 11.21
N CYS A 593 3.41 -14.13 10.91
CA CYS A 593 2.48 -15.25 10.88
C CYS A 593 2.75 -16.14 9.65
N ARG A 594 2.71 -17.46 9.84
CA ARG A 594 2.94 -18.47 8.79
C ARG A 594 1.67 -18.99 8.16
N ILE A 595 0.58 -19.05 8.92
CA ILE A 595 -0.74 -19.49 8.46
C ILE A 595 -1.86 -18.75 9.20
N TYR A 596 -2.87 -18.34 8.45
CA TYR A 596 -4.04 -17.63 8.96
C TYR A 596 -5.30 -18.49 8.86
N ASN A 597 -6.28 -18.24 9.71
CA ASN A 597 -7.61 -18.83 9.58
C ASN A 597 -8.37 -18.11 8.46
N THR A 598 -8.60 -18.78 7.33
CA THR A 598 -9.22 -18.20 6.13
C THR A 598 -10.62 -17.67 6.39
N THR A 599 -11.44 -18.39 7.19
CA THR A 599 -12.81 -17.98 7.54
C THR A 599 -12.82 -16.75 8.42
N ALA A 600 -12.02 -16.75 9.50
CA ALA A 600 -11.93 -15.60 10.40
C ALA A 600 -11.35 -14.38 9.68
N TYR A 601 -10.34 -14.58 8.82
CA TYR A 601 -9.76 -13.51 8.01
C TYR A 601 -10.80 -12.93 7.05
N ARG A 602 -11.52 -13.76 6.28
CA ARG A 602 -12.59 -13.28 5.37
C ARG A 602 -13.63 -12.45 6.11
N ILE A 603 -14.16 -12.95 7.22
CA ILE A 603 -15.20 -12.25 8.00
C ILE A 603 -14.63 -10.95 8.55
N ALA A 604 -13.51 -10.99 9.28
CA ALA A 604 -12.94 -9.80 9.91
C ALA A 604 -12.59 -8.72 8.87
N TRP A 605 -12.01 -9.11 7.74
CA TRP A 605 -11.62 -8.20 6.67
C TRP A 605 -12.83 -7.50 6.03
N TRP A 606 -13.80 -8.29 5.53
CA TRP A 606 -14.94 -7.75 4.79
C TRP A 606 -16.02 -7.15 5.68
N CYS A 607 -16.19 -7.61 6.92
CA CYS A 607 -17.07 -6.94 7.89
C CYS A 607 -16.48 -5.59 8.31
N THR A 608 -15.16 -5.48 8.52
CA THR A 608 -14.52 -4.19 8.81
C THR A 608 -14.78 -3.21 7.66
N TRP A 609 -14.56 -3.63 6.42
CA TRP A 609 -14.88 -2.83 5.25
C TRP A 609 -16.38 -2.45 5.18
N GLY A 610 -17.27 -3.42 5.42
CA GLY A 610 -18.72 -3.21 5.43
C GLY A 610 -19.19 -2.20 6.49
N ILE A 611 -18.62 -2.25 7.70
CA ILE A 611 -18.92 -1.29 8.78
C ILE A 611 -18.53 0.13 8.38
N PHE A 612 -17.36 0.32 7.77
CA PHE A 612 -16.94 1.64 7.29
C PHE A 612 -17.86 2.16 6.18
N VAL A 613 -18.32 1.28 5.28
CA VAL A 613 -19.22 1.65 4.20
C VAL A 613 -20.64 1.94 4.70
N LEU A 614 -21.14 1.20 5.70
CA LEU A 614 -22.39 1.52 6.40
C LEU A 614 -22.32 2.87 7.11
N SER A 615 -21.22 3.13 7.81
CA SER A 615 -20.97 4.39 8.52
C SER A 615 -20.95 5.57 7.54
N TRP A 616 -20.42 5.36 6.33
CA TRP A 616 -20.50 6.33 5.25
C TRP A 616 -21.96 6.61 4.85
N TYR A 617 -22.79 5.60 4.57
CA TYR A 617 -24.19 5.87 4.16
C TYR A 617 -25.00 6.63 5.19
N VAL A 618 -24.82 6.30 6.46
CA VAL A 618 -25.50 7.01 7.56
C VAL A 618 -25.13 8.49 7.52
N LEU A 619 -23.84 8.79 7.39
CA LEU A 619 -23.35 10.16 7.37
C LEU A 619 -23.73 10.91 6.08
N ASP A 620 -23.74 10.25 4.92
CA ASP A 620 -24.21 10.84 3.65
C ASP A 620 -25.70 11.15 3.70
N ALA A 621 -26.51 10.29 4.32
CA ALA A 621 -27.93 10.56 4.54
C ALA A 621 -28.14 11.78 5.45
N PHE A 622 -27.32 11.92 6.50
CA PHE A 622 -27.32 13.12 7.34
C PHE A 622 -26.93 14.37 6.56
N VAL A 623 -25.85 14.34 5.77
CA VAL A 623 -25.44 15.47 4.92
C VAL A 623 -26.56 15.84 3.95
N TRP A 624 -27.25 14.85 3.37
CA TRP A 624 -28.35 15.10 2.45
C TRP A 624 -29.54 15.79 3.13
N VAL A 625 -29.90 15.37 4.36
CA VAL A 625 -30.97 15.99 5.15
C VAL A 625 -30.63 17.42 5.55
N PHE A 626 -29.39 17.69 6.00
CA PHE A 626 -28.96 19.03 6.42
C PHE A 626 -28.60 19.98 5.26
N SER A 627 -28.48 19.46 4.02
CA SER A 627 -28.22 20.25 2.82
C SER A 627 -29.48 20.74 2.10
N ARG A 628 -30.66 20.27 2.53
CA ARG A 628 -31.97 20.83 2.18
C ARG A 628 -32.33 21.94 3.15
#